data_AF-F5YGV4-F1
#
_entry.id   AF-F5YGV4-F1
#
_cell.length_a   1.000
_cell.length_b   1.000
_cell.length_c   1.000
_cell.angle_alpha   90.00
_cell.angle_beta   90.00
_cell.angle_gamma   90.00
#
_symmetry.space_group_name_H-M   'P 1'
#
loop_
_entity.id
_entity.type
_entity.pdbx_description
1 polymer ?
#
loop_
_entity_poly.entity_id
_entity_poly.type
_entity_poly.pdbx_seq_one_letter_code
_entity_poly.pdbx_strand_id
1 'polypeptide(L)'
;MNFCAKKAIYFLSGTTIFLALLLSACSGRVSGSLRSDGSADLYLEISLESQMSALIRSISNLAAGGSSPAGSREPPLLDGAAMSRSMANAPGVAAVSLGNRSPSSVAGSIRITRVDQFLDLPGANTGGNRFITYIPTQVSGEPESRMRIYLDRTNGPRLLTLLSEDIRDYLSALIAPVATGEQLGKAEYLDLVASFYNKSLADEIAAAHISIVFGFPGPVSSVKGGTVSGTQARFDIPLVDLLVLEAPLVYEVYWK
;
A
#
# COMPACT_ATOMS: atom_id res chain seq x y z
N MET A 1 -20.10 -58.44 39.50
CA MET A 1 -18.78 -57.98 39.02
C MET A 1 -19.05 -56.92 37.96
N ASN A 2 -19.30 -55.67 38.36
CA ASN A 2 -18.36 -54.53 38.43
C ASN A 2 -17.95 -54.05 37.02
N PHE A 3 -18.52 -52.92 36.54
CA PHE A 3 -17.94 -51.55 36.49
C PHE A 3 -16.80 -51.44 35.45
N CYS A 4 -16.61 -50.44 34.57
CA CYS A 4 -16.98 -49.03 34.57
C CYS A 4 -16.70 -48.42 33.16
N ALA A 5 -17.45 -47.37 32.80
CA ALA A 5 -17.27 -46.52 31.63
C ALA A 5 -16.00 -45.65 31.66
N LYS A 6 -15.52 -45.17 30.49
CA LYS A 6 -15.21 -43.73 30.22
C LYS A 6 -14.66 -43.46 28.81
N LYS A 7 -15.37 -42.55 28.11
CA LYS A 7 -14.93 -41.42 27.26
C LYS A 7 -13.48 -41.36 26.76
N ALA A 8 -13.35 -41.14 25.45
CA ALA A 8 -12.47 -40.16 24.80
C ALA A 8 -13.10 -39.84 23.42
N ILE A 9 -13.87 -38.78 23.18
CA ILE A 9 -13.65 -37.32 23.27
C ILE A 9 -12.32 -36.89 22.60
N TYR A 10 -12.49 -36.44 21.35
CA TYR A 10 -11.78 -35.37 20.63
C TYR A 10 -10.31 -35.11 21.00
N PHE A 11 -9.37 -35.50 20.12
CA PHE A 11 -8.01 -34.94 20.13
C PHE A 11 -7.33 -35.09 18.75
N LEU A 12 -7.85 -34.41 17.71
CA LEU A 12 -7.20 -34.34 16.39
C LEU A 12 -7.77 -33.18 15.55
N SER A 13 -7.75 -31.94 16.07
CA SER A 13 -8.11 -30.74 15.30
C SER A 13 -7.74 -29.46 16.06
N GLY A 14 -6.45 -29.24 16.35
CA GLY A 14 -6.00 -28.05 17.09
C GLY A 14 -4.79 -27.34 16.50
N THR A 15 -3.89 -28.06 15.82
CA THR A 15 -2.59 -27.54 15.42
C THR A 15 -2.52 -27.00 13.98
N THR A 16 -3.49 -27.30 13.12
CA THR A 16 -3.48 -26.80 11.73
C THR A 16 -4.10 -25.41 11.58
N ILE A 17 -4.90 -24.94 12.54
CA ILE A 17 -5.53 -23.59 12.51
C ILE A 17 -4.57 -22.52 13.05
N PHE A 18 -3.60 -22.88 13.90
CA PHE A 18 -2.67 -21.92 14.49
C PHE A 18 -1.51 -21.53 13.55
N LEU A 19 -1.23 -22.32 12.51
CA LEU A 19 -0.18 -22.02 11.52
C LEU A 19 -0.66 -21.07 10.41
N ALA A 20 -1.98 -20.90 10.24
CA ALA A 20 -2.55 -19.95 9.28
C ALA A 20 -2.64 -18.50 9.82
N LEU A 21 -2.38 -18.29 11.12
CA LEU A 21 -2.47 -17.00 11.79
C LEU A 21 -1.13 -16.24 11.89
N LEU A 22 -0.03 -16.82 11.39
CA LEU A 22 1.32 -16.24 11.46
C LEU A 22 1.80 -15.59 10.15
N LEU A 23 0.94 -15.50 9.15
CA LEU A 23 1.22 -14.85 7.87
C LEU A 23 0.53 -13.48 7.77
N SER A 24 0.55 -12.69 8.87
CA SER A 24 0.31 -11.26 8.74
C SER A 24 1.54 -10.65 8.08
N ALA A 25 1.59 -10.75 6.75
CA ALA A 25 2.51 -9.94 5.98
C ALA A 25 2.07 -8.49 6.12
N CYS A 26 3.04 -7.57 6.09
CA CYS A 26 2.80 -6.13 6.04
C CYS A 26 1.68 -5.84 5.04
N SER A 27 0.55 -5.34 5.54
CA SER A 27 -0.63 -5.10 4.73
C SER A 27 -0.96 -3.61 4.75
N GLY A 28 -0.82 -2.99 3.59
CA GLY A 28 -1.47 -1.72 3.32
C GLY A 28 -2.92 -2.02 2.97
N ARG A 29 -3.87 -1.38 3.65
CA ARG A 29 -5.28 -1.41 3.27
C ARG A 29 -5.71 -0.03 2.84
N VAL A 30 -6.27 0.04 1.64
CA VAL A 30 -6.97 1.22 1.14
C VAL A 30 -8.41 0.82 0.90
N SER A 31 -9.34 1.55 1.48
CA SER A 31 -10.75 1.47 1.09
C SER A 31 -11.25 2.83 0.65
N GLY A 32 -12.27 2.87 -0.19
CA GLY A 32 -12.83 4.15 -0.59
C GLY A 32 -14.04 4.04 -1.49
N SER A 33 -14.59 5.19 -1.86
CA SER A 33 -15.67 5.28 -2.82
C SER A 33 -15.56 6.53 -3.68
N LEU A 34 -15.85 6.36 -4.97
CA LEU A 34 -16.03 7.44 -5.93
C LEU A 34 -17.49 7.87 -5.95
N ARG A 35 -17.69 9.18 -6.00
CA ARG A 35 -19.00 9.83 -6.14
C ARG A 35 -19.24 10.21 -7.60
N SER A 36 -20.51 10.41 -7.97
CA SER A 36 -20.91 10.74 -9.34
C SER A 36 -20.40 12.10 -9.82
N ASP A 37 -20.01 12.99 -8.90
CA ASP A 37 -19.39 14.29 -9.18
C ASP A 37 -17.87 14.19 -9.42
N GLY A 38 -17.29 12.99 -9.34
CA GLY A 38 -15.85 12.76 -9.50
C GLY A 38 -15.04 12.94 -8.22
N SER A 39 -15.64 13.33 -7.10
CA SER A 39 -14.99 13.37 -5.80
C SER A 39 -14.91 11.98 -5.17
N ALA A 40 -13.97 11.76 -4.25
CA ALA A 40 -13.82 10.47 -3.58
C ALA A 40 -13.45 10.60 -2.11
N ASP A 41 -13.90 9.64 -1.31
CA ASP A 41 -13.44 9.46 0.07
C ASP A 41 -12.60 8.18 0.13
N LEU A 42 -11.40 8.29 0.70
CA LEU A 42 -10.49 7.18 0.96
C LEU A 42 -10.30 7.01 2.46
N TYR A 43 -10.10 5.77 2.87
CA TYR A 43 -9.56 5.38 4.16
C TYR A 43 -8.30 4.56 3.92
N LEU A 44 -7.23 4.96 4.60
CA LEU A 44 -5.91 4.33 4.52
C LEU A 44 -5.59 3.72 5.87
N GLU A 45 -5.01 2.52 5.85
CA GLU A 45 -4.41 1.88 7.01
C GLU A 45 -3.12 1.21 6.55
N ILE A 46 -2.01 1.56 7.21
CA ILE A 46 -0.68 1.01 6.94
C ILE A 46 -0.11 0.55 8.26
N SER A 47 0.41 -0.66 8.29
CA SER A 47 1.14 -1.20 9.43
C SER A 47 2.43 -1.85 8.95
N LEU A 48 3.55 -1.51 9.57
CA LEU A 48 4.84 -2.15 9.33
C LEU A 48 4.99 -3.35 10.25
N GLU A 49 5.51 -4.44 9.69
CA GLU A 49 5.86 -5.65 10.43
C GLU A 49 7.19 -5.48 11.18
N SER A 50 7.50 -6.48 12.01
CA SER A 50 8.60 -6.41 12.97
C SER A 50 9.99 -6.25 12.34
N GLN A 51 10.31 -6.96 11.25
CA GLN A 51 11.65 -6.89 10.63
C GLN A 51 11.85 -5.56 9.93
N MET A 52 10.86 -5.12 9.14
CA MET A 52 10.88 -3.81 8.51
C MET A 52 10.97 -2.68 9.55
N SER A 53 10.21 -2.78 10.65
CA SER A 53 10.29 -1.80 11.75
C SER A 53 11.67 -1.76 12.41
N ALA A 54 12.30 -2.92 12.62
CA ALA A 54 13.63 -3.01 13.21
C ALA A 54 14.70 -2.42 12.31
N LEU A 55 14.61 -2.67 11.00
CA LEU A 55 15.54 -2.12 10.01
C LEU A 55 15.41 -0.60 9.88
N ILE A 56 14.19 -0.06 9.82
CA ILE A 56 13.98 1.40 9.78
C ILE A 56 14.62 2.05 11.01
N ARG A 57 14.40 1.48 12.20
CA ARG A 57 15.01 1.99 13.44
C ARG A 57 16.53 1.96 13.39
N SER A 58 17.14 0.88 12.89
CA SER A 58 18.59 0.79 12.84
C SER A 58 19.16 1.86 11.90
N ILE A 59 18.52 2.11 10.75
CA ILE A 59 18.91 3.16 9.79
C ILE A 59 18.71 4.55 10.40
N SER A 60 17.55 4.84 10.99
CA SER A 60 17.28 6.15 11.61
C SER A 60 18.26 6.45 12.75
N ASN A 61 18.63 5.45 13.56
CA ASN A 61 19.61 5.60 14.63
C ASN A 61 21.02 5.87 14.10
N LEU A 62 21.39 5.26 12.96
CA LEU A 62 22.66 5.52 12.27
C LEU A 62 22.69 6.93 11.68
N ALA A 63 21.59 7.38 11.07
CA ALA A 63 21.47 8.72 10.49
C ALA A 63 21.48 9.83 11.57
N ALA A 64 20.89 9.57 12.74
CA ALA A 64 20.80 10.52 13.85
C ALA A 64 22.09 10.64 14.70
N GLY A 65 23.19 9.98 14.32
CA GLY A 65 24.48 10.13 15.01
C GLY A 65 24.55 9.53 16.42
N GLY A 66 23.65 8.59 16.77
CA GLY A 66 23.78 7.75 17.97
C GLY A 66 23.43 8.39 19.33
N SER A 67 22.82 9.58 19.37
CA SER A 67 22.47 10.22 20.65
C SER A 67 21.00 10.65 20.73
N SER A 68 20.11 9.68 20.94
CA SER A 68 18.79 9.98 21.52
C SER A 68 18.95 10.13 23.04
N PRO A 69 18.58 11.27 23.65
CA PRO A 69 18.67 11.46 25.08
C PRO A 69 17.85 10.40 25.81
N ALA A 70 18.43 9.78 26.84
CA ALA A 70 17.72 8.85 27.73
C ALA A 70 16.51 9.58 28.36
N GLY A 71 15.30 9.33 27.84
CA GLY A 71 14.06 9.95 28.31
C GLY A 71 13.20 10.62 27.23
N SER A 72 13.69 10.81 26.00
CA SER A 72 12.84 11.27 24.89
C SER A 72 11.97 10.13 24.37
N ARG A 73 10.66 10.39 24.23
CA ARG A 73 9.69 9.48 23.60
C ARG A 73 10.19 9.13 22.20
N GLU A 74 10.43 7.84 21.95
CA GLU A 74 10.90 7.33 20.65
C GLU A 74 9.94 7.85 19.56
N PRO A 75 10.44 8.56 18.53
CA PRO A 75 9.58 9.08 17.48
C PRO A 75 8.90 7.90 16.76
N PRO A 76 7.62 8.06 16.34
CA PRO A 76 6.95 7.01 15.59
C PRO A 76 7.67 6.77 14.26
N LEU A 77 7.76 5.50 13.83
CA LEU A 77 8.37 5.14 12.55
C LEU A 77 7.56 5.66 11.36
N LEU A 78 6.24 5.67 11.52
CA LEU A 78 5.33 6.29 10.58
C LEU A 78 4.79 7.55 11.24
N ASP A 79 5.18 8.74 10.80
CA ASP A 79 4.59 9.98 11.33
C ASP A 79 3.32 10.33 10.55
N GLY A 80 2.16 9.97 11.10
CA GLY A 80 0.86 10.26 10.48
C GLY A 80 0.60 11.76 10.31
N ALA A 81 1.15 12.62 11.19
CA ALA A 81 1.02 14.07 11.07
C ALA A 81 1.92 14.62 9.95
N ALA A 82 3.14 14.11 9.78
CA ALA A 82 3.98 14.45 8.63
C ALA A 82 3.35 13.97 7.32
N MET A 83 2.83 12.75 7.27
CA MET A 83 2.12 12.22 6.11
C MET A 83 0.88 13.05 5.76
N SER A 84 0.09 13.45 6.77
CA SER A 84 -1.05 14.35 6.57
C SER A 84 -0.62 15.69 5.98
N ARG A 85 0.46 16.30 6.49
CA ARG A 85 0.99 17.57 5.96
C ARG A 85 1.49 17.42 4.52
N SER A 86 2.19 16.35 4.19
CA SER A 86 2.64 16.05 2.83
C SER A 86 1.45 15.91 1.86
N MET A 87 0.48 15.07 2.24
CA MET A 87 -0.70 14.78 1.42
C MET A 87 -1.64 15.98 1.27
N ALA A 88 -1.73 16.85 2.29
CA ALA A 88 -2.58 18.04 2.24
C ALA A 88 -2.15 19.03 1.14
N ASN A 89 -0.88 18.97 0.73
CA ASN A 89 -0.34 19.80 -0.36
C ASN A 89 -0.41 19.10 -1.73
N ALA A 90 -0.88 17.85 -1.79
CA ALA A 90 -0.96 17.10 -3.03
C ALA A 90 -2.15 17.57 -3.89
N PRO A 91 -1.99 17.67 -5.23
CA PRO A 91 -3.09 18.02 -6.13
C PRO A 91 -4.31 17.11 -5.95
N GLY A 92 -5.49 17.72 -5.98
CA GLY A 92 -6.78 17.02 -5.87
C GLY A 92 -7.19 16.61 -4.45
N VAL A 93 -6.37 16.82 -3.42
CA VAL A 93 -6.72 16.53 -2.02
C VAL A 93 -7.49 17.70 -1.41
N ALA A 94 -8.72 17.42 -0.95
CA ALA A 94 -9.57 18.39 -0.27
C ALA A 94 -9.30 18.45 1.24
N ALA A 95 -9.09 17.28 1.84
CA ALA A 95 -8.82 17.14 3.26
C ALA A 95 -8.08 15.82 3.51
N VAL A 96 -7.25 15.79 4.55
CA VAL A 96 -6.57 14.58 4.99
C VAL A 96 -6.44 14.61 6.50
N SER A 97 -6.62 13.45 7.12
CA SER A 97 -6.45 13.25 8.55
C SER A 97 -5.90 11.85 8.76
N LEU A 98 -4.58 11.74 8.87
CA LEU A 98 -3.88 10.51 9.21
C LEU A 98 -3.32 10.61 10.63
N GLY A 99 -3.48 9.55 11.40
CA GLY A 99 -3.00 9.47 12.77
C GLY A 99 -2.35 8.12 13.06
N ASN A 100 -1.38 8.13 13.95
CA ASN A 100 -0.77 6.92 14.47
C ASN A 100 -1.78 6.07 15.23
N ARG A 101 -1.86 4.79 14.89
CA ARG A 101 -2.57 3.77 15.67
C ARG A 101 -1.60 3.04 16.61
N SER A 102 -0.33 2.96 16.21
CA SER A 102 0.79 2.47 16.99
C SER A 102 2.09 3.17 16.53
N PRO A 103 3.26 2.90 17.17
CA PRO A 103 4.54 3.42 16.68
C PRO A 103 4.89 2.99 15.25
N SER A 104 4.33 1.88 14.76
CA SER A 104 4.59 1.31 13.43
C SER A 104 3.35 1.26 12.54
N SER A 105 2.24 1.92 12.92
CA SER A 105 1.03 1.95 12.11
C SER A 105 0.34 3.32 12.08
N VAL A 106 -0.18 3.68 10.92
CA VAL A 106 -0.91 4.91 10.64
C VAL A 106 -2.22 4.55 9.94
N ALA A 107 -3.30 5.22 10.34
CA ALA A 107 -4.57 5.11 9.66
C ALA A 107 -5.32 6.43 9.62
N GLY A 108 -6.26 6.57 8.69
CA GLY A 108 -7.08 7.76 8.61
C GLY A 108 -7.77 7.94 7.26
N SER A 109 -8.33 9.13 7.05
CA SER A 109 -9.12 9.45 5.88
C SER A 109 -8.49 10.50 4.98
N ILE A 110 -8.76 10.39 3.69
CA ILE A 110 -8.37 11.35 2.66
C ILE A 110 -9.63 11.65 1.85
N ARG A 111 -9.97 12.93 1.69
CA ARG A 111 -11.02 13.38 0.80
C ARG A 111 -10.40 14.00 -0.44
N ILE A 112 -10.87 13.58 -1.59
CA ILE A 112 -10.41 14.00 -2.91
C ILE A 112 -11.50 14.85 -3.55
N THR A 113 -11.15 16.05 -4.03
CA THR A 113 -12.09 16.93 -4.73
C THR A 113 -12.45 16.36 -6.10
N ARG A 114 -11.45 15.95 -6.89
CA ARG A 114 -11.66 15.22 -8.14
C ARG A 114 -10.56 14.19 -8.38
N VAL A 115 -10.96 12.97 -8.72
CA VAL A 115 -10.02 11.85 -8.91
C VAL A 115 -9.12 12.00 -10.15
N ASP A 116 -9.54 12.76 -11.16
CA ASP A 116 -8.70 13.07 -12.34
C ASP A 116 -7.53 13.99 -12.00
N GLN A 117 -7.65 14.79 -10.93
CA GLN A 117 -6.62 15.70 -10.43
C GLN A 117 -5.80 15.10 -9.28
N PHE A 118 -6.25 14.00 -8.70
CA PHE A 118 -5.59 13.38 -7.56
C PHE A 118 -4.20 12.89 -7.96
N LEU A 119 -3.18 13.41 -7.28
CA LEU A 119 -1.77 13.12 -7.54
C LEU A 119 -1.33 13.43 -8.98
N ASP A 120 -1.91 14.49 -9.56
CA ASP A 120 -1.44 15.08 -10.82
C ASP A 120 -0.11 15.82 -10.60
N LEU A 121 0.93 15.06 -10.23
CA LEU A 121 2.24 15.59 -9.88
C LEU A 121 2.97 16.07 -11.15
N PRO A 122 3.68 17.22 -11.12
CA PRO A 122 4.46 17.69 -12.25
C PRO A 122 5.41 16.61 -12.78
N GLY A 123 5.30 16.31 -14.08
CA GLY A 123 6.08 15.27 -14.75
C GLY A 123 5.64 13.82 -14.48
N ALA A 124 4.64 13.56 -13.63
CA ALA A 124 4.06 12.22 -13.49
C ALA A 124 3.25 11.78 -14.72
N ASN A 125 2.88 12.73 -15.59
CA ASN A 125 2.20 12.48 -16.86
C ASN A 125 3.17 12.49 -18.06
N THR A 126 4.43 12.11 -17.85
CA THR A 126 5.40 12.06 -18.96
C THR A 126 5.05 10.87 -19.86
N GLY A 127 5.03 11.08 -21.18
CA GLY A 127 4.70 10.02 -22.15
C GLY A 127 3.20 9.70 -22.27
N GLY A 128 2.30 10.57 -21.79
CA GLY A 128 0.85 10.42 -21.97
C GLY A 128 0.15 9.48 -20.98
N ASN A 129 0.89 8.89 -20.03
CA ASN A 129 0.34 7.98 -19.03
C ASN A 129 0.16 8.69 -17.68
N ARG A 130 -1.06 9.18 -17.41
CA ARG A 130 -1.43 9.74 -16.11
C ARG A 130 -1.52 8.65 -15.05
N PHE A 131 -1.14 8.97 -13.80
CA PHE A 131 -1.28 8.03 -12.67
C PHE A 131 -2.73 7.57 -12.50
N ILE A 132 -3.67 8.52 -12.53
CA ILE A 132 -5.11 8.25 -12.57
C ILE A 132 -5.71 8.92 -13.81
N THR A 133 -6.48 8.15 -14.56
CA THR A 133 -7.35 8.64 -15.62
C THR A 133 -8.78 8.32 -15.24
N TYR A 134 -9.65 9.32 -15.28
CA TYR A 134 -11.08 9.19 -15.03
C TYR A 134 -11.87 9.81 -16.16
N ILE A 135 -12.79 9.02 -16.74
CA ILE A 135 -13.63 9.42 -17.87
C ILE A 135 -15.07 9.07 -17.51
N PRO A 136 -15.91 10.03 -17.09
CA PRO A 136 -17.33 9.79 -16.84
C PRO A 136 -18.12 9.66 -18.15
N THR A 137 -19.20 8.88 -18.13
CA THR A 137 -20.16 8.73 -19.24
C THR A 137 -20.63 10.08 -19.80
N GLN A 138 -20.91 11.04 -18.91
CA GLN A 138 -21.39 12.37 -19.29
C GLN A 138 -20.41 13.16 -20.17
N VAL A 139 -19.12 12.83 -20.12
CA VAL A 139 -18.06 13.55 -20.85
C VAL A 139 -17.66 12.81 -22.12
N SER A 140 -17.65 11.47 -22.10
CA SER A 140 -17.22 10.67 -23.26
C SER A 140 -18.33 10.41 -24.29
N GLY A 141 -19.60 10.48 -23.89
CA GLY A 141 -20.72 9.98 -24.71
C GLY A 141 -20.74 8.45 -24.83
N GLU A 142 -19.83 7.75 -24.13
CA GLU A 142 -19.77 6.30 -24.05
C GLU A 142 -20.82 5.78 -23.05
N PRO A 143 -21.28 4.52 -23.19
CA PRO A 143 -22.29 3.95 -22.31
C PRO A 143 -21.78 3.67 -20.89
N GLU A 144 -20.46 3.67 -20.68
CA GLU A 144 -19.83 3.35 -19.40
C GLU A 144 -18.75 4.37 -19.03
N SER A 145 -18.63 4.63 -17.73
CA SER A 145 -17.55 5.42 -17.14
C SER A 145 -16.33 4.52 -16.97
N ARG A 146 -15.13 5.12 -17.02
CA ARG A 146 -13.86 4.41 -16.89
C ARG A 146 -12.95 5.09 -15.88
N MET A 147 -12.29 4.28 -15.07
CA MET A 147 -11.15 4.70 -14.23
C MET A 147 -9.96 3.78 -14.50
N ARG A 148 -8.79 4.37 -14.70
CA ARG A 148 -7.52 3.65 -14.90
C ARG A 148 -6.50 4.16 -13.90
N ILE A 149 -5.84 3.24 -13.20
CA ILE A 149 -4.64 3.49 -12.41
C ILE A 149 -3.47 2.89 -13.18
N TYR A 150 -2.42 3.68 -13.40
CA TYR A 150 -1.25 3.26 -14.16
C TYR A 150 0.04 3.68 -13.45
N LEU A 151 0.91 2.70 -13.18
CA LEU A 151 2.20 2.90 -12.54
C LEU A 151 3.29 2.17 -13.32
N ASP A 152 4.38 2.86 -13.62
CA ASP A 152 5.59 2.29 -14.22
C ASP A 152 6.85 2.97 -13.66
N ARG A 153 8.03 2.58 -14.16
CA ARG A 153 9.31 3.15 -13.71
C ARG A 153 9.46 4.65 -13.97
N THR A 154 8.64 5.24 -14.84
CA THR A 154 8.70 6.68 -15.18
C THR A 154 7.94 7.53 -14.17
N ASN A 155 6.79 7.04 -13.69
CA ASN A 155 5.93 7.78 -12.77
C ASN A 155 5.95 7.27 -11.31
N GLY A 156 6.33 6.01 -11.08
CA GLY A 156 6.49 5.38 -9.77
C GLY A 156 7.33 6.17 -8.76
N PRO A 157 8.58 6.56 -9.12
CA PRO A 157 9.44 7.33 -8.21
C PRO A 157 8.83 8.65 -7.74
N ARG A 158 7.90 9.23 -8.51
CA ARG A 158 7.24 10.49 -8.15
C ARG A 158 6.20 10.31 -7.05
N LEU A 159 5.59 9.12 -6.93
CA LEU A 159 4.71 8.85 -5.79
C LEU A 159 5.48 8.80 -4.48
N LEU A 160 6.78 8.47 -4.52
CA LEU A 160 7.61 8.46 -3.31
C LEU A 160 7.73 9.85 -2.69
N THR A 161 7.58 10.93 -3.46
CA THR A 161 7.62 12.30 -2.91
C THR A 161 6.44 12.61 -2.00
N LEU A 162 5.40 11.78 -2.01
CA LEU A 162 4.25 11.90 -1.09
C LEU A 162 4.56 11.26 0.27
N LEU A 163 5.54 10.35 0.32
CA LEU A 163 5.98 9.68 1.53
C LEU A 163 6.86 10.61 2.38
N SER A 164 6.99 10.31 3.66
CA SER A 164 7.94 11.03 4.53
C SER A 164 9.39 10.80 4.05
N GLU A 165 10.29 11.67 4.50
CA GLU A 165 11.73 11.51 4.27
C GLU A 165 12.24 10.17 4.80
N ASP A 166 11.86 9.80 6.03
CA ASP A 166 12.27 8.51 6.63
C ASP A 166 11.90 7.29 5.79
N ILE A 167 10.71 7.28 5.18
CA ILE A 167 10.27 6.18 4.32
C ILE A 167 11.08 6.17 3.01
N ARG A 168 11.37 7.34 2.44
CA ARG A 168 12.19 7.44 1.22
C ARG A 168 13.63 6.99 1.47
N ASP A 169 14.20 7.37 2.60
CA ASP A 169 15.53 6.96 3.02
C ASP A 169 15.57 5.45 3.27
N TYR A 170 14.53 4.90 3.89
CA TYR A 170 14.39 3.46 4.05
C TYR A 170 14.32 2.73 2.70
N LEU A 171 13.48 3.19 1.77
CA LEU A 171 13.38 2.58 0.44
C LEU A 171 14.70 2.67 -0.32
N SER A 172 15.43 3.77 -0.17
CA SER A 172 16.77 3.94 -0.75
C SER A 172 17.78 3.01 -0.10
N ALA A 173 17.73 2.85 1.22
CA ALA A 173 18.57 1.92 1.95
C ALA A 173 18.31 0.48 1.50
N LEU A 174 17.04 0.07 1.36
CA LEU A 174 16.66 -1.23 0.79
C LEU A 174 17.10 -1.44 -0.66
N ILE A 175 17.65 -0.41 -1.31
CA ILE A 175 18.00 -0.44 -2.73
C ILE A 175 16.76 -0.77 -3.57
N ALA A 176 15.59 -0.26 -3.15
CA ALA A 176 14.34 -0.49 -3.87
C ALA A 176 14.45 0.13 -5.28
N PRO A 177 14.26 -0.62 -6.37
CA PRO A 177 14.46 -0.11 -7.72
C PRO A 177 13.62 1.13 -8.06
N VAL A 178 12.41 1.25 -7.48
CA VAL A 178 11.55 2.43 -7.60
C VAL A 178 12.16 3.70 -6.97
N ALA A 179 13.05 3.55 -5.98
CA ALA A 179 13.75 4.66 -5.34
C ALA A 179 15.11 4.94 -5.99
N THR A 180 15.86 3.89 -6.38
CA THR A 180 17.23 4.00 -6.91
C THR A 180 17.29 4.18 -8.43
N GLY A 181 16.23 3.79 -9.16
CA GLY A 181 16.20 3.77 -10.62
C GLY A 181 16.90 2.56 -11.25
N GLU A 182 17.33 1.59 -10.44
CA GLU A 182 17.95 0.36 -10.94
C GLU A 182 16.97 -0.48 -11.76
N GLN A 183 17.50 -1.31 -12.67
CA GLN A 183 16.70 -2.16 -13.54
C GLN A 183 16.70 -3.62 -13.12
N LEU A 184 16.44 -3.88 -11.83
CA LEU A 184 16.39 -5.25 -11.31
C LEU A 184 15.04 -5.92 -11.63
N GLY A 185 15.05 -7.24 -11.75
CA GLY A 185 13.83 -8.05 -11.74
C GLY A 185 13.38 -8.37 -10.31
N LYS A 186 12.16 -8.89 -10.15
CA LYS A 186 11.61 -9.20 -8.81
C LYS A 186 12.47 -10.19 -8.02
N ALA A 187 12.87 -11.30 -8.65
CA ALA A 187 13.66 -12.34 -8.01
C ALA A 187 15.06 -11.81 -7.61
N GLU A 188 15.71 -11.09 -8.53
CA GLU A 188 17.02 -10.50 -8.30
C GLU A 188 17.01 -9.49 -7.15
N TYR A 189 15.97 -8.65 -7.07
CA TYR A 189 15.80 -7.73 -5.95
C TYR A 189 15.65 -8.46 -4.61
N LEU A 190 14.85 -9.52 -4.55
CA LEU A 190 14.68 -10.29 -3.31
C LEU A 190 15.96 -11.02 -2.90
N ASP A 191 16.72 -11.55 -3.85
CA ASP A 191 18.03 -12.18 -3.59
C ASP A 191 19.04 -11.15 -3.07
N LEU A 192 19.02 -9.92 -3.59
CA LEU A 192 19.83 -8.81 -3.11
C LEU A 192 19.47 -8.47 -1.65
N VAL A 193 18.18 -8.27 -1.35
CA VAL A 193 17.72 -8.00 0.03
C VAL A 193 18.14 -9.14 0.97
N ALA A 194 17.99 -10.39 0.54
CA ALA A 194 18.37 -11.55 1.33
C ALA A 194 19.87 -11.58 1.66
N SER A 195 20.71 -11.12 0.71
CA SER A 195 22.17 -11.11 0.83
C SER A 195 22.70 -9.96 1.70
N PHE A 196 22.13 -8.76 1.59
CA PHE A 196 22.58 -7.59 2.35
C PHE A 196 21.98 -7.50 3.76
N TYR A 197 20.75 -7.99 3.95
CA TYR A 197 20.03 -7.87 5.22
C TYR A 197 19.84 -9.22 5.88
N ASN A 198 18.97 -10.06 5.30
CA ASN A 198 18.75 -11.45 5.65
C ASN A 198 17.55 -11.99 4.86
N LYS A 199 17.46 -13.32 4.78
CA LYS A 199 16.34 -14.02 4.13
C LYS A 199 14.97 -13.70 4.74
N SER A 200 14.86 -13.47 6.05
CA SER A 200 13.56 -13.22 6.70
C SER A 200 12.92 -11.92 6.21
N LEU A 201 13.71 -10.87 6.00
CA LEU A 201 13.22 -9.60 5.45
C LEU A 201 12.78 -9.75 3.98
N ALA A 202 13.56 -10.48 3.18
CA ALA A 202 13.18 -10.77 1.80
C ALA A 202 11.85 -11.55 1.73
N ASP A 203 11.68 -12.55 2.59
CA ASP A 203 10.45 -13.33 2.69
C ASP A 203 9.26 -12.44 3.17
N GLU A 204 9.50 -11.49 4.09
CA GLU A 204 8.48 -10.51 4.55
C GLU A 204 8.04 -9.59 3.41
N ILE A 205 8.98 -9.04 2.62
CA ILE A 205 8.68 -8.19 1.45
C ILE A 205 7.93 -8.99 0.37
N ALA A 206 8.33 -10.25 0.13
CA ALA A 206 7.71 -11.11 -0.86
C ALA A 206 6.25 -11.47 -0.51
N ALA A 207 5.92 -11.58 0.78
CA ALA A 207 4.56 -11.86 1.24
C ALA A 207 3.68 -10.60 1.38
N ALA A 208 4.30 -9.42 1.49
CA ALA A 208 3.60 -8.17 1.71
C ALA A 208 2.75 -7.75 0.50
N HIS A 209 1.59 -7.17 0.78
CA HIS A 209 0.64 -6.73 -0.25
C HIS A 209 -0.14 -5.49 0.18
N ILE A 210 -0.64 -4.75 -0.80
CA ILE A 210 -1.59 -3.67 -0.62
C ILE A 210 -2.94 -4.13 -1.12
N SER A 211 -3.92 -4.23 -0.21
CA SER A 211 -5.32 -4.52 -0.56
C SER A 211 -6.07 -3.21 -0.75
N ILE A 212 -6.68 -3.04 -1.91
CA ILE A 212 -7.52 -1.89 -2.25
C ILE A 212 -8.96 -2.39 -2.46
N VAL A 213 -9.93 -1.79 -1.78
CA VAL A 213 -11.37 -2.03 -2.01
C VAL A 213 -12.05 -0.71 -2.31
N PHE A 214 -12.54 -0.54 -3.53
CA PHE A 214 -13.02 0.76 -4.00
C PHE A 214 -14.42 0.66 -4.59
N GLY A 215 -15.34 1.48 -4.09
CA GLY A 215 -16.73 1.56 -4.54
C GLY A 215 -16.91 2.58 -5.67
N PHE A 216 -17.80 2.28 -6.60
CA PHE A 216 -18.14 3.12 -7.75
C PHE A 216 -19.61 3.57 -7.70
N PRO A 217 -19.96 4.70 -8.35
CA PRO A 217 -21.32 5.25 -8.33
C PRO A 217 -22.40 4.31 -8.89
N GLY A 218 -22.01 3.32 -9.70
CA GLY A 218 -22.93 2.35 -10.28
C GLY A 218 -22.31 0.96 -10.42
N PRO A 219 -23.07 0.00 -10.97
CA PRO A 219 -22.63 -1.39 -11.11
C PRO A 219 -21.38 -1.47 -11.97
N VAL A 220 -20.35 -2.13 -11.45
CA VAL A 220 -19.09 -2.36 -12.16
C VAL A 220 -19.33 -3.44 -13.22
N SER A 221 -19.08 -3.11 -14.48
CA SER A 221 -19.24 -4.00 -15.64
C SER A 221 -17.99 -4.85 -15.88
N SER A 222 -16.80 -4.28 -15.65
CA SER A 222 -15.53 -4.94 -15.92
C SER A 222 -14.40 -4.38 -15.04
N VAL A 223 -13.45 -5.24 -14.67
CA VAL A 223 -12.22 -4.89 -13.93
C VAL A 223 -11.03 -5.59 -14.58
N LYS A 224 -9.94 -4.84 -14.78
CA LYS A 224 -8.62 -5.37 -15.15
C LYS A 224 -7.68 -5.28 -13.94
N GLY A 225 -6.98 -6.39 -13.65
CA GLY A 225 -5.99 -6.47 -12.56
C GLY A 225 -6.60 -6.65 -11.17
N GLY A 226 -7.90 -6.94 -11.08
CA GLY A 226 -8.62 -7.10 -9.81
C GLY A 226 -9.87 -7.96 -9.96
N THR A 227 -10.71 -7.95 -8.92
CA THR A 227 -11.99 -8.65 -8.84
C THR A 227 -13.13 -7.66 -8.62
N VAL A 228 -14.36 -8.09 -8.92
CA VAL A 228 -15.56 -7.26 -8.83
C VAL A 228 -16.61 -7.91 -7.93
N SER A 229 -17.32 -7.08 -7.17
CA SER A 229 -18.52 -7.47 -6.42
C SER A 229 -19.54 -6.31 -6.42
N GLY A 230 -20.56 -6.41 -7.29
CA GLY A 230 -21.59 -5.40 -7.43
C GLY A 230 -21.05 -4.04 -7.87
N THR A 231 -21.01 -3.07 -6.95
CA THR A 231 -20.47 -1.72 -7.18
C THR A 231 -19.03 -1.55 -6.71
N GLN A 232 -18.37 -2.61 -6.26
CA GLN A 232 -17.01 -2.56 -5.72
C GLN A 232 -16.02 -3.29 -6.61
N ALA A 233 -14.83 -2.72 -6.77
CA ALA A 233 -13.66 -3.42 -7.28
C ALA A 233 -12.66 -3.65 -6.14
N ARG A 234 -11.97 -4.79 -6.19
CA ARG A 234 -10.91 -5.15 -5.25
C ARG A 234 -9.62 -5.46 -6.01
N PHE A 235 -8.52 -4.91 -5.52
CA PHE A 235 -7.17 -5.15 -6.02
C PHE A 235 -6.29 -5.62 -4.86
N ASP A 236 -5.45 -6.61 -5.11
CA ASP A 236 -4.43 -7.05 -4.16
C ASP A 236 -3.09 -6.95 -4.90
N ILE A 237 -2.25 -5.99 -4.49
CA ILE A 237 -1.02 -5.60 -5.18
C ILE A 237 0.18 -6.10 -4.38
N PRO A 238 1.01 -7.02 -4.89
CA PRO A 238 2.23 -7.42 -4.21
C PRO A 238 3.16 -6.22 -3.98
N LEU A 239 3.72 -6.09 -2.78
CA LEU A 239 4.62 -4.97 -2.46
C LEU A 239 5.86 -4.99 -3.37
N VAL A 240 6.43 -6.17 -3.63
CA VAL A 240 7.58 -6.33 -4.53
C VAL A 240 7.31 -5.76 -5.94
N ASP A 241 6.08 -5.85 -6.43
CA ASP A 241 5.72 -5.32 -7.75
C ASP A 241 5.77 -3.79 -7.76
N LEU A 242 5.37 -3.15 -6.65
CA LEU A 242 5.47 -1.70 -6.46
C LEU A 242 6.91 -1.23 -6.26
N LEU A 243 7.75 -2.03 -5.60
CA LEU A 243 9.15 -1.70 -5.36
C LEU A 243 10.01 -1.84 -6.61
N VAL A 244 9.69 -2.79 -7.48
CA VAL A 244 10.53 -3.13 -8.64
C VAL A 244 10.01 -2.54 -9.95
N LEU A 245 8.68 -2.49 -10.11
CA LEU A 245 8.01 -2.02 -11.33
C LEU A 245 8.62 -2.63 -12.61
N GLU A 246 8.94 -3.92 -12.56
CA GLU A 246 9.50 -4.68 -13.69
C GLU A 246 8.58 -4.62 -14.92
N ALA A 247 7.27 -4.71 -14.68
CA ALA A 247 6.22 -4.46 -15.65
C ALA A 247 5.29 -3.34 -15.14
N PRO A 248 4.68 -2.53 -16.04
CA PRO A 248 3.71 -1.54 -15.64
C PRO A 248 2.51 -2.17 -14.93
N LEU A 249 2.13 -1.60 -13.79
CA LEU A 249 0.90 -1.92 -13.09
C LEU A 249 -0.25 -1.18 -13.74
N VAL A 250 -1.24 -1.92 -14.24
CA VAL A 250 -2.41 -1.35 -14.94
C VAL A 250 -3.69 -1.93 -14.35
N TYR A 251 -4.43 -1.07 -13.66
CA TYR A 251 -5.75 -1.39 -13.12
C TYR A 251 -6.81 -0.56 -13.83
N GLU A 252 -7.87 -1.20 -14.29
CA GLU A 252 -8.96 -0.50 -14.97
C GLU A 252 -10.29 -0.97 -14.45
N VAL A 253 -11.24 -0.04 -14.32
CA VAL A 253 -12.62 -0.32 -13.93
C VAL A 253 -13.57 0.40 -14.85
N TYR A 254 -14.60 -0.32 -15.29
CA TYR A 254 -15.70 0.19 -16.10
C TYR A 254 -17.00 0.04 -15.31
N TRP A 255 -17.88 1.04 -15.35
CA TRP A 255 -19.18 0.99 -14.65
C TRP A 255 -20.23 1.85 -15.35
N LYS A 256 -21.50 1.56 -15.04
CA LYS A 256 -22.66 2.28 -15.58
C LYS A 256 -23.06 3.48 -14.73
#